data_AF-A0A5J4X7L1-F1
#
_entry.id   AF-A0A5J4X7L1-F1
#
_cell.length_a   1.000
_cell.length_b   1.000
_cell.length_c   1.000
_cell.angle_alpha   90.00
_cell.angle_beta   90.00
_cell.angle_gamma   90.00
#
_symmetry.space_group_name_H-M   'P 1'
#
loop_
_entity.id
_entity.type
_entity.pdbx_description
1 polymer ?
#
loop_
_entity_poly.entity_id
_entity_poly.type
_entity_poly.pdbx_seq_one_letter_code
_entity_poly.pdbx_strand_id
1 'polypeptide(L)'
;MNGYVFGFIYSGNTTTFKKAISKYSPLMQYGKYCKKDDSERCFHEVGDINMKIFLGWDDEGLITVEYEEEYDPISNELILIKKKKLKIPFVGVFDSESYDILYDYETHFFVSTEELIPFDCSDVT
;
A
#
# COMPACT_ATOMS: atom_id res chain seq x y z
N MET A 1 -15.37 21.22 -14.98
CA MET A 1 -15.97 20.28 -14.02
C MET A 1 -14.80 19.82 -13.17
N ASN A 2 -14.79 20.14 -11.88
CA ASN A 2 -13.69 19.73 -10.99
C ASN A 2 -14.08 18.34 -10.48
N GLY A 3 -13.77 17.33 -11.28
CA GLY A 3 -14.01 15.92 -10.94
C GLY A 3 -12.75 15.27 -10.42
N TYR A 4 -12.87 14.03 -9.97
CA TYR A 4 -11.74 13.16 -9.67
C TYR A 4 -11.82 11.93 -10.57
N VAL A 5 -10.67 11.45 -11.02
CA VAL A 5 -10.53 10.14 -11.64
C VAL A 5 -9.89 9.18 -10.66
N PHE A 6 -10.24 7.91 -10.83
CA PHE A 6 -9.69 6.81 -10.08
C PHE A 6 -8.60 6.13 -10.91
N GLY A 7 -7.41 5.97 -10.32
CA GLY A 7 -6.27 5.29 -10.94
C GLY A 7 -5.75 4.19 -10.04
N PHE A 8 -4.96 3.29 -10.61
CA PHE A 8 -4.34 2.21 -9.85
C PHE A 8 -2.93 1.87 -10.33
N ILE A 9 -2.13 1.29 -9.43
CA ILE A 9 -0.83 0.67 -9.71
C ILE A 9 -0.99 -0.82 -9.48
N TYR A 10 -0.56 -1.62 -10.46
CA TYR A 10 -0.60 -3.08 -10.37
C TYR A 10 0.75 -3.60 -9.88
N SER A 11 0.80 -3.95 -8.59
CA SER A 11 1.98 -4.36 -7.85
C SER A 11 3.16 -3.36 -7.86
N GLY A 12 4.10 -3.48 -6.92
CA GLY A 12 5.27 -2.61 -6.88
C GLY A 12 6.21 -2.90 -5.72
N ASN A 13 7.38 -2.29 -5.74
CA ASN A 13 8.31 -2.31 -4.60
C ASN A 13 8.23 -0.99 -3.82
N THR A 14 9.05 -0.88 -2.76
CA THR A 14 9.17 0.35 -1.97
C THR A 14 9.42 1.60 -2.82
N THR A 15 10.27 1.53 -3.84
CA THR A 15 10.59 2.68 -4.70
C THR A 15 9.37 3.13 -5.49
N THR A 16 8.62 2.21 -6.09
CA THR A 16 7.36 2.49 -6.79
C THR A 16 6.36 3.17 -5.85
N PHE A 17 6.20 2.65 -4.62
CA PHE A 17 5.27 3.21 -3.65
C PHE A 17 5.70 4.58 -3.14
N LYS A 18 6.99 4.82 -2.90
CA LYS A 18 7.50 6.15 -2.53
C LYS A 18 7.15 7.19 -3.60
N LYS A 19 7.39 6.86 -4.88
CA LYS A 19 7.04 7.73 -6.02
C LYS A 19 5.52 7.98 -6.08
N ALA A 20 4.72 6.92 -5.94
CA ALA A 20 3.26 7.01 -5.99
C ALA A 20 2.69 7.83 -4.83
N ILE A 21 3.15 7.61 -3.60
CA ILE A 21 2.72 8.34 -2.39
C ILE A 21 3.06 9.82 -2.54
N SER A 22 4.29 10.14 -2.96
CA SER A 22 4.70 11.53 -3.14
C SER A 22 3.89 12.29 -4.19
N LYS A 23 3.27 11.58 -5.15
CA LYS A 23 2.49 12.18 -6.23
C LYS A 23 0.98 12.17 -5.99
N TYR A 24 0.46 11.10 -5.39
CA TYR A 24 -0.97 10.80 -5.38
C TYR A 24 -1.52 10.44 -3.99
N SER A 25 -0.74 10.58 -2.91
CA SER A 25 -1.22 10.31 -1.56
C SER A 25 -2.54 11.04 -1.27
N PRO A 26 -3.52 10.38 -0.63
CA PRO A 26 -3.44 9.03 -0.03
C PRO A 26 -3.60 7.90 -1.05
N LEU A 27 -2.91 6.78 -0.80
CA LEU A 27 -3.05 5.55 -1.57
C LEU A 27 -3.73 4.46 -0.73
N MET A 28 -4.62 3.67 -1.34
CA MET A 28 -5.26 2.52 -0.69
C MET A 28 -4.76 1.22 -1.31
N GLN A 29 -4.11 0.38 -0.52
CA GLN A 29 -3.59 -0.91 -0.95
C GLN A 29 -4.58 -2.04 -0.66
N TYR A 30 -4.76 -2.90 -1.65
CA TYR A 30 -5.34 -4.23 -1.52
C TYR A 30 -4.28 -5.25 -1.93
N GLY A 31 -4.10 -6.30 -1.14
CA GLY A 31 -3.21 -7.40 -1.51
C GLY A 31 -2.25 -7.82 -0.42
N LYS A 32 -1.02 -8.17 -0.83
CA LYS A 32 -0.11 -9.01 -0.03
C LYS A 32 1.30 -8.45 -0.01
N TYR A 33 2.01 -8.74 1.08
CA TYR A 33 3.46 -8.65 1.12
C TYR A 33 4.04 -9.89 0.45
N CYS A 34 4.95 -9.67 -0.48
CA CYS A 34 5.68 -10.72 -1.17
C CYS A 34 7.18 -10.51 -1.02
N LYS A 35 7.92 -11.62 -0.98
CA LYS A 35 9.37 -11.64 -1.22
C LYS A 35 9.64 -12.28 -2.58
N LYS A 36 10.70 -11.84 -3.26
CA LYS A 36 11.19 -12.55 -4.43
C LYS A 36 11.76 -13.91 -3.98
N ASP A 37 11.41 -14.97 -4.69
CA ASP A 37 11.99 -16.29 -4.45
C ASP A 37 13.37 -16.39 -5.13
N ASP A 38 14.21 -17.31 -4.67
CA ASP A 38 15.53 -17.57 -5.28
C ASP A 38 15.40 -18.08 -6.72
N SER A 39 14.24 -18.65 -7.05
CA SER A 39 13.85 -18.89 -8.43
C SER A 39 13.40 -17.58 -9.07
N GLU A 40 14.08 -17.16 -10.15
CA GLU A 40 13.90 -15.84 -10.81
C GLU A 40 12.45 -15.48 -11.23
N ARG A 41 11.50 -16.42 -11.16
CA ARG A 41 10.14 -16.28 -11.68
C ARG A 41 9.03 -16.39 -10.63
N CYS A 42 9.36 -16.64 -9.36
CA CYS A 42 8.35 -16.86 -8.33
C CYS A 42 8.41 -15.78 -7.23
N PHE A 43 7.24 -15.49 -6.68
CA PHE A 43 7.08 -14.66 -5.49
C PHE A 43 6.50 -15.51 -4.37
N HIS A 44 7.00 -15.32 -3.15
CA HIS A 44 6.49 -15.97 -1.97
C HIS A 44 5.73 -14.95 -1.11
N GLU A 45 4.46 -15.23 -0.85
CA GLU A 45 3.64 -14.44 0.06
C GLU A 45 4.12 -14.63 1.49
N VAL A 46 4.29 -13.51 2.19
CA VAL A 46 4.84 -13.46 3.56
C VAL A 46 3.93 -12.71 4.52
N GLY A 47 2.85 -12.10 4.03
CA GLY A 47 1.84 -11.46 4.86
C GLY A 47 0.75 -10.74 4.08
N ASP A 48 -0.27 -10.27 4.80
CA ASP A 48 -1.43 -9.56 4.25
C ASP A 48 -1.29 -8.04 4.47
N ILE A 49 -1.62 -7.24 3.45
CA ILE A 49 -1.63 -5.77 3.48
C ILE A 49 -2.97 -5.23 2.96
N ASN A 50 -4.04 -5.98 3.12
CA ASN A 50 -5.34 -5.64 2.62
C ASN A 50 -5.90 -4.40 3.32
N MET A 51 -6.48 -3.50 2.52
CA MET A 51 -7.11 -2.25 2.96
C MET A 51 -6.23 -1.31 3.79
N LYS A 52 -4.91 -1.28 3.54
CA LYS A 52 -4.02 -0.28 4.18
C LYS A 52 -4.07 1.04 3.44
N ILE A 53 -4.12 2.16 4.18
CA ILE A 53 -4.04 3.50 3.60
C ILE A 53 -2.66 4.10 3.84
N PHE A 54 -1.87 4.23 2.78
CA PHE A 54 -0.59 4.92 2.81
C PHE A 54 -0.77 6.42 2.72
N LEU A 55 -0.18 7.14 3.67
CA LEU A 55 -0.27 8.60 3.77
C LEU A 55 1.04 9.30 3.41
N GLY A 56 2.17 8.61 3.57
CA GLY A 56 3.50 9.20 3.49
C GLY A 56 4.58 8.15 3.68
N TRP A 57 5.82 8.62 3.75
CA TRP A 57 6.98 7.80 4.11
C TRP A 57 8.04 8.69 4.76
N ASP A 58 8.88 8.09 5.59
CA ASP A 58 10.05 8.73 6.20
C ASP A 58 11.27 7.79 6.13
N ASP A 59 12.35 8.13 6.84
CA ASP A 59 13.59 7.35 6.81
C ASP A 59 13.44 5.93 7.37
N GLU A 60 12.41 5.68 8.18
CA GLU A 60 12.20 4.40 8.84
C GLU A 60 11.18 3.50 8.09
N GLY A 61 10.29 4.06 7.26
CA GLY A 61 9.29 3.25 6.57
C GLY A 61 8.15 4.01 5.88
N LEU A 62 7.22 3.26 5.32
CA LEU A 62 5.95 3.77 4.81
C LEU A 62 4.99 4.02 5.99
N ILE A 63 4.37 5.19 6.01
CA ILE A 63 3.40 5.59 7.01
C ILE A 63 2.02 5.16 6.54
N THR A 64 1.35 4.31 7.32
CA THR A 64 0.02 3.79 7.00
C THR A 64 -0.96 4.03 8.14
N VAL A 65 -2.26 3.96 7.83
CA VAL A 65 -3.34 3.94 8.81
C VAL A 65 -4.21 2.72 8.58
N GLU A 66 -4.54 2.06 9.69
CA GLU A 66 -5.48 0.95 9.74
C GLU A 66 -6.72 1.34 10.51
N TYR A 67 -7.84 0.75 10.14
CA TYR A 67 -9.10 0.88 10.85
C TYR A 67 -9.27 -0.29 11.80
N GLU A 68 -9.63 0.01 13.03
CA GLU A 68 -10.03 -0.99 14.02
C GLU A 68 -11.50 -0.76 14.34
N GLU A 69 -12.32 -1.75 14.05
CA GLU A 69 -13.76 -1.70 14.27
C GLU A 69 -14.08 -2.36 15.61
N GLU A 70 -14.83 -1.66 16.44
CA GLU A 70 -15.34 -2.15 17.71
C GLU A 70 -16.85 -2.39 17.57
N TYR A 71 -17.27 -3.61 17.87
CA TYR A 71 -18.66 -4.07 17.75
C TYR A 71 -19.25 -4.39 19.12
N ASP A 72 -20.56 -4.15 19.28
CA ASP A 72 -21.29 -4.61 20.45
C ASP A 72 -21.36 -6.14 20.42
N PRO A 73 -20.92 -6.85 21.48
CA PRO A 73 -20.87 -8.30 21.47
C PRO A 73 -22.26 -8.97 21.54
N ILE A 74 -23.32 -8.22 21.87
CA ILE A 74 -24.69 -8.72 21.98
C ILE A 74 -25.47 -8.42 20.70
N SER A 75 -25.46 -7.17 20.22
CA SER A 75 -26.23 -6.77 19.02
C SER A 75 -25.47 -6.95 17.71
N ASN A 76 -24.14 -7.15 17.77
CA ASN A 76 -23.24 -7.17 16.61
C ASN A 76 -23.31 -5.87 15.77
N GLU A 77 -23.72 -4.77 16.40
CA GLU A 77 -23.74 -3.45 15.79
C GLU A 77 -22.37 -2.77 15.92
N LEU A 78 -21.97 -2.05 14.88
CA LEU A 78 -20.72 -1.27 14.90
C LEU A 78 -20.86 -0.12 15.90
N ILE A 79 -20.01 -0.12 16.93
CA ILE A 79 -19.97 0.93 17.96
C ILE A 79 -19.02 2.05 17.53
N LEU A 80 -17.81 1.69 17.08
CA LEU A 80 -16.74 2.66 16.88
C LEU A 80 -15.75 2.19 15.81
N ILE A 81 -15.31 3.11 14.97
CA ILE A 81 -14.15 2.92 14.09
C ILE A 81 -13.00 3.75 14.63
N LYS A 82 -11.93 3.09 15.08
CA LYS A 82 -10.67 3.73 15.49
C LYS A 82 -9.68 3.72 14.33
N LYS A 83 -8.77 4.69 14.33
CA LYS A 83 -7.66 4.77 13.38
C LYS A 83 -6.36 4.55 14.12
N LYS A 84 -5.56 3.57 13.66
CA LYS A 84 -4.23 3.29 14.18
C LYS A 84 -3.19 3.66 13.14
N LYS A 85 -2.36 4.65 13.45
CA LYS A 85 -1.18 4.97 12.63
C LYS A 85 -0.13 3.90 12.86
N LEU A 86 0.41 3.35 11.77
CA LEU A 86 1.46 2.35 11.78
C LEU A 86 2.57 2.74 10.81
N LYS A 87 3.67 2.01 10.91
CA LYS A 87 4.81 2.13 10.01
C LYS A 87 5.18 0.76 9.49
N ILE A 88 5.32 0.67 8.17
CA ILE A 88 5.78 -0.54 7.48
C ILE A 88 7.24 -0.29 7.10
N PRO A 89 8.20 -1.10 7.60
CA PRO A 89 9.61 -0.94 7.25
C PRO A 89 9.82 -1.22 5.76
N PHE A 90 10.92 -0.73 5.20
CA PHE A 90 11.25 -0.97 3.78
C PHE A 90 11.75 -2.39 3.49
N VAL A 91 12.24 -3.06 4.52
CA VAL A 91 12.75 -4.43 4.46
C VAL A 91 11.94 -5.32 5.40
N GLY A 92 11.60 -6.51 4.92
CA GLY A 92 10.99 -7.56 5.73
C GLY A 92 12.05 -8.52 6.26
N VAL A 93 11.66 -9.35 7.23
CA VAL A 93 12.51 -10.43 7.76
C VAL A 93 11.70 -11.72 7.74
N PHE A 94 12.22 -12.76 7.09
CA PHE A 94 11.61 -14.08 7.01
C PHE A 94 12.71 -15.14 7.13
N ASP A 95 12.52 -16.15 7.99
CA ASP A 95 13.53 -17.18 8.28
C ASP A 95 14.93 -16.62 8.60
N SER A 96 14.98 -15.52 9.37
CA SER A 96 16.21 -14.79 9.71
C SER A 96 16.95 -14.12 8.55
N GLU A 97 16.34 -14.05 7.35
CA GLU A 97 16.87 -13.36 6.19
C GLU A 97 16.07 -12.09 5.88
N SER A 98 16.77 -11.01 5.52
CA SER A 98 16.16 -9.76 5.09
C SER A 98 15.81 -9.81 3.60
N TYR A 99 14.66 -9.25 3.25
CA TYR A 99 14.22 -9.14 1.85
C TYR A 99 13.57 -7.79 1.57
N ASP A 100 13.67 -7.34 0.32
CA ASP A 100 12.94 -6.17 -0.15
C ASP A 100 11.45 -6.48 -0.23
N ILE A 101 10.63 -5.63 0.39
CA ILE A 101 9.19 -5.83 0.39
C ILE A 101 8.61 -5.50 -0.98
N LEU A 102 7.91 -6.48 -1.55
CA LEU A 102 7.05 -6.31 -2.72
C LEU A 102 5.59 -6.23 -2.25
N TYR A 103 4.85 -5.31 -2.83
CA TYR A 103 3.42 -5.13 -2.64
C TYR A 103 2.74 -5.72 -3.87
N ASP A 104 1.96 -6.77 -3.68
CA ASP A 104 1.25 -7.44 -4.77
C ASP A 104 -0.22 -7.00 -4.84
N TYR A 105 -0.80 -7.09 -6.03
CA TYR A 105 -2.18 -6.75 -6.40
C TYR A 105 -2.41 -5.28 -6.76
N GLU A 106 -3.24 -4.52 -6.02
CA GLU A 106 -3.74 -3.22 -6.49
C GLU A 106 -3.57 -2.12 -5.45
N THR A 107 -2.98 -1.01 -5.89
CA THR A 107 -2.90 0.24 -5.14
C THR A 107 -3.73 1.32 -5.82
N HIS A 108 -4.78 1.80 -5.16
CA HIS A 108 -5.71 2.76 -5.72
C HIS A 108 -5.42 4.17 -5.24
N PHE A 109 -5.66 5.16 -6.10
CA PHE A 109 -5.49 6.58 -5.80
C PHE A 109 -6.49 7.47 -6.58
N PHE A 110 -6.69 8.68 -6.07
CA PHE A 110 -7.57 9.67 -6.69
C PHE A 110 -6.74 10.84 -7.24
N VAL A 111 -7.10 11.32 -8.43
CA VAL A 111 -6.45 12.48 -9.06
C VAL A 111 -7.52 13.43 -9.57
N SER A 112 -7.26 14.74 -9.52
CA SER A 112 -8.17 15.72 -10.12
C SER A 112 -8.28 15.50 -11.64
N THR A 113 -9.48 15.65 -12.22
CA THR A 113 -9.70 15.59 -13.67
C THR A 113 -8.97 16.71 -14.44
N GLU A 114 -8.56 17.78 -13.74
CA GLU A 114 -7.76 18.87 -14.30
C GLU A 114 -6.29 18.47 -14.48
N GLU A 115 -5.84 17.44 -13.78
CA GLU A 115 -4.50 16.88 -13.78
C GLU A 115 -4.45 15.58 -14.60
N LEU A 116 -4.91 15.60 -15.87
CA LEU A 116 -4.60 14.52 -16.81
C LEU A 116 -3.08 14.48 -17.06
N ILE A 117 -2.35 13.93 -16.09
CA ILE A 117 -0.90 13.82 -16.05
C ILE A 117 -0.56 12.42 -16.57
N PRO A 118 0.14 12.30 -17.71
CA PRO A 118 0.66 11.01 -18.14
C PRO A 118 1.49 10.39 -17.01
N PHE A 119 1.18 9.13 -16.66
CA PHE A 119 1.98 8.35 -15.73
C PHE A 119 3.12 7.72 -16.52
N ASP A 120 4.30 8.34 -16.43
CA ASP A 120 5.50 7.84 -17.08
C ASP A 120 6.12 6.71 -16.26
N CYS A 121 5.93 5.48 -16.74
CA CYS A 121 6.52 4.27 -16.19
C CYS A 121 7.86 3.90 -16.84
N SER A 122 8.45 4.74 -17.71
CA SER A 122 9.66 4.38 -18.47
C SER A 122 10.83 3.98 -17.57
N ASP A 123 10.85 4.50 -16.33
CA ASP A 123 11.95 4.35 -15.39
C ASP A 123 11.66 3.34 -14.26
N VAL A 124 10.65 2.48 -14.45
CA VAL A 124 10.34 1.38 -13.53
C VAL A 124 10.84 0.08 -14.19
N THR A 125 12.16 -0.08 -14.20
CA THR A 125 12.87 -1.32 -14.56
C THR A 125 13.28 -2.10 -13.33
#